data_AF-A0A7C1PFL7-F1
#
_entry.id   AF-A0A7C1PFL7-F1
#
_cell.length_a   1.000
_cell.length_b   1.000
_cell.length_c   1.000
_cell.angle_alpha   90.00
_cell.angle_beta   90.00
_cell.angle_gamma   90.00
#
_symmetry.space_group_name_H-M   'P 1'
#
loop_
_entity.id
_entity.type
_entity.pdbx_description
1 polymer ?
#
loop_
_entity_poly.entity_id
_entity_poly.type
_entity_poly.pdbx_seq_one_letter_code
_entity_poly.pdbx_strand_id
1 'polypeptide(L)'
;MKGSKPDNNVAAVQRLQDKIKGFPAGPGVYLMKDAQGNVIYVGKAKNLRSRVMTYFGPDAEEDPRIRDWIGLVCDVDYIETSDPISAMFTEARMIKDLRPKFNKYFKDDKTFPYLQIRTREEYPRVEVTRKPRSRGVRLYGPFTSAKRLRQAVHILQKLFQFRTCSLDIRSEEQRWRWFRPCLLYNIRRCTAPCNFRVTRQEYRRQIRKLIMVLEGKKDRLIHRLRQQMLAASERLDFEKAGRLRDEIAALEQLDLRGHLETDPQPEVFPIDPKKGLIGLKKVLGLSALPRTIEGIDIAHTSGRDTVASLVTFLDGLPFKPGYRRFRIRSVEGIDDYASIREVVSRRFRRLRDEEEVFPQLLLIDGGKGQLHAALQAFETLGLQPPCVVALAKQNEEIYRPGQSEPLVLSRHSAALRLLQYVRDEAHRFAQHYLNILRRKRITDEE
;
A
#
# COMPACT_ATOMS: atom_id res chain seq x y z
N MET A 1 -43.80 -13.67 36.56
CA MET A 1 -44.32 -13.44 35.20
C MET A 1 -43.15 -13.28 34.25
N LYS A 2 -42.90 -14.28 33.39
CA LYS A 2 -41.86 -14.24 32.35
C LYS A 2 -42.32 -13.23 31.29
N GLY A 3 -41.72 -12.05 31.28
CA GLY A 3 -41.92 -11.07 30.22
C GLY A 3 -41.33 -11.64 28.93
N SER A 4 -42.18 -11.87 27.93
CA SER A 4 -41.80 -12.22 26.57
C SER A 4 -40.81 -11.18 26.04
N LYS A 5 -39.53 -11.57 25.88
CA LYS A 5 -38.59 -10.81 25.04
C LYS A 5 -39.19 -10.78 23.63
N PRO A 6 -39.17 -9.63 22.93
CA PRO A 6 -39.75 -9.56 21.59
C PRO A 6 -38.97 -10.51 20.67
N ASP A 7 -39.68 -11.48 20.08
CA ASP A 7 -39.17 -12.50 19.14
C ASP A 7 -38.28 -11.94 18.01
N ASN A 8 -38.42 -10.64 17.71
CA ASN A 8 -37.63 -9.93 16.71
C ASN A 8 -36.13 -9.86 17.01
N ASN A 9 -35.69 -9.82 18.27
CA ASN A 9 -34.26 -9.64 18.58
C ASN A 9 -33.48 -10.97 18.44
N VAL A 10 -34.10 -12.08 18.82
CA VAL A 10 -33.51 -13.42 18.67
C VAL A 10 -33.38 -13.79 17.19
N ALA A 11 -34.42 -13.50 16.39
CA ALA A 11 -34.39 -13.73 14.95
C ALA A 11 -33.39 -12.83 14.20
N ALA A 12 -33.10 -11.63 14.71
CA ALA A 12 -32.09 -10.74 14.15
C ALA A 12 -30.66 -11.22 14.47
N VAL A 13 -30.41 -11.62 15.72
CA VAL A 13 -29.10 -12.19 16.14
C VAL A 13 -28.80 -13.49 15.40
N GLN A 14 -29.81 -14.36 15.22
CA GLN A 14 -29.66 -15.60 14.47
C GLN A 14 -29.25 -15.35 13.02
N ARG A 15 -29.88 -14.37 12.35
CA ARG A 15 -29.51 -13.95 10.98
C ARG A 15 -28.06 -13.46 10.88
N LEU A 16 -27.60 -12.71 11.88
CA LEU A 16 -26.21 -12.25 11.94
C LEU A 16 -25.24 -13.42 12.16
N GLN A 17 -25.53 -14.33 13.08
CA GLN A 17 -24.72 -15.52 13.31
C GLN A 17 -24.59 -16.38 12.04
N ASP A 18 -25.68 -16.57 11.30
CA ASP A 18 -25.66 -17.33 10.05
C ASP A 18 -24.84 -16.62 8.96
N LYS A 19 -24.91 -15.28 8.88
CA LYS A 19 -24.02 -14.48 8.01
C LYS A 19 -22.54 -14.64 8.42
N ILE A 20 -22.24 -14.67 9.71
CA ILE A 20 -20.87 -14.76 10.25
C ILE A 20 -20.27 -16.16 10.03
N LYS A 21 -21.05 -17.23 10.01
CA LYS A 21 -20.56 -18.58 9.64
C LYS A 21 -19.85 -18.56 8.26
N GLY A 22 -20.34 -17.74 7.34
CA GLY A 22 -19.75 -17.53 6.01
C GLY A 22 -18.47 -16.68 5.98
N PHE A 23 -18.02 -16.11 7.12
CA PHE A 23 -16.80 -15.31 7.15
C PHE A 23 -15.56 -16.21 7.03
N PRO A 24 -14.45 -15.72 6.47
CA PRO A 24 -13.22 -16.49 6.37
C PRO A 24 -12.59 -16.72 7.75
N ALA A 25 -11.91 -17.85 7.91
CA ALA A 25 -11.09 -18.16 9.09
C ALA A 25 -9.69 -17.50 9.05
N GLY A 26 -9.53 -16.43 8.26
CA GLY A 26 -8.28 -15.71 8.05
C GLY A 26 -8.24 -14.33 8.72
N PRO A 27 -7.08 -13.64 8.65
CA PRO A 27 -6.93 -12.32 9.24
C PRO A 27 -7.69 -11.27 8.43
N GLY A 28 -8.24 -10.27 9.10
CA GLY A 28 -8.98 -9.20 8.43
C GLY A 28 -9.60 -8.18 9.37
N VAL A 29 -10.38 -7.29 8.78
CA VAL A 29 -11.11 -6.22 9.47
C VAL A 29 -12.59 -6.50 9.37
N TYR A 30 -13.33 -6.35 10.46
CA TYR A 30 -14.79 -6.45 10.49
C TYR A 30 -15.41 -5.08 10.78
N LEU A 31 -16.61 -4.87 10.24
CA LEU A 31 -17.38 -3.64 10.28
C LEU A 31 -18.74 -3.98 10.90
N MET A 32 -19.08 -3.30 11.99
CA MET A 32 -20.40 -3.39 12.60
C MET A 32 -21.24 -2.19 12.14
N LYS A 33 -22.45 -2.44 11.66
CA LYS A 33 -23.34 -1.42 11.10
C LYS A 33 -24.66 -1.33 11.85
N ASP A 34 -25.23 -0.13 11.90
CA ASP A 34 -26.59 0.12 12.40
C ASP A 34 -27.68 -0.20 11.35
N ALA A 35 -28.94 -0.03 11.73
CA ALA A 35 -30.10 -0.25 10.85
C ALA A 35 -30.09 0.62 9.59
N GLN A 36 -29.43 1.78 9.63
CA GLN A 36 -29.29 2.71 8.52
C GLN A 36 -28.07 2.38 7.63
N GLY A 37 -27.28 1.35 7.98
CA GLY A 37 -26.09 0.93 7.26
C GLY A 37 -24.83 1.71 7.59
N ASN A 38 -24.85 2.61 8.59
CA ASN A 38 -23.68 3.35 9.02
C ASN A 38 -22.75 2.45 9.83
N VAL A 39 -21.43 2.56 9.59
CA VAL A 39 -20.44 1.80 10.35
C VAL A 39 -20.24 2.44 11.73
N ILE A 40 -20.69 1.73 12.77
CA ILE A 40 -20.64 2.20 14.16
C ILE A 40 -19.40 1.69 14.91
N TYR A 41 -18.80 0.58 14.45
CA TYR A 41 -17.56 0.01 14.98
C TYR A 41 -16.74 -0.72 13.91
N VAL A 42 -15.42 -0.61 14.00
CA VAL A 42 -14.44 -1.31 13.16
C VAL A 42 -13.45 -2.04 14.05
N GLY A 43 -13.17 -3.31 13.77
CA GLY A 43 -12.15 -4.05 14.51
C GLY A 43 -11.35 -4.99 13.63
N LYS A 44 -10.18 -5.41 14.09
CA LYS A 44 -9.34 -6.43 13.43
C LYS A 44 -9.38 -7.78 14.12
N ALA A 45 -9.19 -8.83 13.34
CA ALA A 45 -9.10 -10.21 13.80
C ALA A 45 -7.96 -10.96 13.12
N LYS A 46 -7.33 -11.91 13.82
CA LYS A 46 -6.49 -12.95 13.19
C LYS A 46 -7.33 -14.02 12.49
N ASN A 47 -8.55 -14.23 13.00
CA ASN A 47 -9.56 -15.11 12.43
C ASN A 47 -10.89 -14.37 12.51
N LEU A 48 -11.38 -13.89 11.38
CA LEU A 48 -12.60 -13.07 11.29
C LEU A 48 -13.82 -13.81 11.83
N ARG A 49 -14.04 -15.06 11.40
CA ARG A 49 -15.18 -15.87 11.81
C ARG A 49 -15.26 -16.02 13.33
N SER A 50 -14.21 -16.56 13.95
CA SER A 50 -14.20 -16.83 15.39
C SER A 50 -14.31 -15.54 16.20
N ARG A 51 -13.62 -14.47 15.75
CA ARG A 51 -13.59 -13.19 16.48
C ARG A 51 -14.93 -12.46 16.44
N VAL A 52 -15.58 -12.43 15.28
CA VAL A 52 -16.87 -11.74 15.11
C VAL A 52 -17.98 -12.52 15.79
N MET A 53 -17.92 -13.86 15.76
CA MET A 53 -18.89 -14.73 16.45
C MET A 53 -18.91 -14.48 17.97
N THR A 54 -17.77 -14.15 18.58
CA THR A 54 -17.69 -13.84 20.02
C THR A 54 -18.60 -12.67 20.44
N TYR A 55 -18.86 -11.71 19.54
CA TYR A 55 -19.73 -10.57 19.83
C TYR A 55 -21.22 -10.91 19.89
N PHE A 56 -21.62 -12.07 19.38
CA PHE A 56 -23.01 -12.52 19.35
C PHE A 56 -23.19 -13.81 20.15
N GLY A 57 -22.26 -14.09 21.08
CA GLY A 57 -22.37 -15.18 22.05
C GLY A 57 -23.26 -14.80 23.24
N PRO A 58 -23.62 -15.78 24.09
CA PRO A 58 -24.54 -15.58 25.22
C PRO A 58 -24.07 -14.51 26.22
N ASP A 59 -22.75 -14.35 26.39
CA ASP A 59 -22.16 -13.43 27.39
C ASP A 59 -21.87 -12.02 26.83
N ALA A 60 -22.18 -11.75 25.56
CA ALA A 60 -21.78 -10.51 24.89
C ALA A 60 -22.54 -9.26 25.41
N GLU A 61 -23.79 -9.42 25.83
CA GLU A 61 -24.58 -8.33 26.44
C GLU A 61 -24.06 -7.98 27.86
N GLU A 62 -23.31 -8.88 28.49
CA GLU A 62 -22.78 -8.69 29.83
C GLU A 62 -21.41 -7.97 29.83
N ASP A 63 -20.64 -7.98 28.73
CA ASP A 63 -19.33 -7.33 28.65
C ASP A 63 -19.45 -5.78 28.66
N PRO A 64 -18.93 -5.10 29.71
CA PRO A 64 -19.00 -3.64 29.86
C PRO A 64 -18.37 -2.83 28.71
N ARG A 65 -17.54 -3.46 27.86
CA ARG A 65 -16.86 -2.79 26.74
C ARG A 65 -17.74 -2.67 25.49
N ILE A 66 -18.74 -3.53 25.35
CA ILE A 66 -19.53 -3.67 24.12
C ILE A 66 -21.04 -3.52 24.35
N ARG A 67 -21.51 -3.69 25.59
CA ARG A 67 -22.91 -3.56 26.01
C ARG A 67 -23.63 -2.33 25.44
N ASP A 68 -22.95 -1.17 25.42
CA ASP A 68 -23.54 0.11 24.99
C ASP A 68 -23.90 0.18 23.50
N TRP A 69 -23.33 -0.68 22.66
CA TRP A 69 -23.48 -0.57 21.21
C TRP A 69 -23.77 -1.88 20.49
N ILE A 70 -23.56 -3.03 21.13
CA ILE A 70 -23.77 -4.32 20.48
C ILE A 70 -25.23 -4.51 20.04
N GLY A 71 -26.19 -4.03 20.84
CA GLY A 71 -27.63 -4.06 20.50
C GLY A 71 -28.03 -3.10 19.37
N LEU A 72 -27.14 -2.19 18.95
CA LEU A 72 -27.37 -1.31 17.79
C LEU A 72 -26.90 -1.95 16.48
N VAL A 73 -26.23 -3.10 16.53
CA VAL A 73 -25.68 -3.76 15.34
C VAL A 73 -26.80 -4.51 14.61
N CYS A 74 -27.11 -4.07 13.40
CA CYS A 74 -28.09 -4.70 12.53
C CYS A 74 -27.45 -5.43 11.34
N ASP A 75 -26.20 -5.12 11.02
CA ASP A 75 -25.45 -5.81 9.97
C ASP A 75 -23.94 -5.87 10.27
N VAL A 76 -23.27 -6.90 9.76
CA VAL A 76 -21.82 -7.07 9.90
C VAL A 76 -21.19 -7.40 8.55
N ASP A 77 -20.12 -6.69 8.21
CA ASP A 77 -19.30 -6.94 7.03
C ASP A 77 -17.84 -7.17 7.40
N TYR A 78 -17.05 -7.64 6.44
CA TYR A 78 -15.62 -7.85 6.63
C TYR A 78 -14.80 -7.50 5.38
N ILE A 79 -13.52 -7.23 5.61
CA ILE A 79 -12.47 -7.17 4.61
C ILE A 79 -11.41 -8.18 5.03
N GLU A 80 -11.30 -9.26 4.27
CA GLU A 80 -10.23 -10.22 4.43
C GLU A 80 -8.91 -9.57 4.01
N THR A 81 -7.85 -9.88 4.74
CA THR A 81 -6.50 -9.42 4.45
C THR A 81 -5.57 -10.61 4.34
N SER A 82 -4.47 -10.45 3.62
CA SER A 82 -3.43 -11.48 3.50
C SER A 82 -2.82 -11.84 4.85
N ASP A 83 -2.74 -10.90 5.77
CA ASP A 83 -1.98 -11.03 7.00
C ASP A 83 -2.50 -10.12 8.14
N PRO A 84 -2.20 -10.43 9.41
CA PRO A 84 -2.67 -9.63 10.55
C PRO A 84 -2.17 -8.17 10.58
N ILE A 85 -1.09 -7.83 9.87
CA ILE A 85 -0.55 -6.47 9.81
C ILE A 85 -1.35 -5.64 8.81
N SER A 86 -1.65 -6.20 7.65
CA SER A 86 -2.59 -5.62 6.67
C SER A 86 -3.97 -5.42 7.29
N ALA A 87 -4.46 -6.35 8.11
CA ALA A 87 -5.68 -6.16 8.90
C ALA A 87 -5.57 -4.92 9.79
N MET A 88 -4.44 -4.72 10.46
CA MET A 88 -4.23 -3.58 11.34
C MET A 88 -4.11 -2.24 10.61
N PHE A 89 -3.45 -2.18 9.46
CA PHE A 89 -3.41 -0.95 8.65
C PHE A 89 -4.77 -0.62 8.07
N THR A 90 -5.50 -1.64 7.61
CA THR A 90 -6.86 -1.49 7.07
C THR A 90 -7.81 -1.01 8.16
N GLU A 91 -7.74 -1.58 9.38
CA GLU A 91 -8.53 -1.15 10.54
C GLU A 91 -8.27 0.33 10.87
N ALA A 92 -7.01 0.70 11.05
CA ALA A 92 -6.65 2.07 11.40
C ALA A 92 -7.04 3.09 10.32
N ARG A 93 -7.00 2.71 9.04
CA ARG A 93 -7.48 3.54 7.93
C ARG A 93 -9.00 3.69 7.99
N MET A 94 -9.73 2.59 8.14
CA MET A 94 -11.19 2.59 8.18
C MET A 94 -11.74 3.36 9.38
N ILE A 95 -11.10 3.28 10.54
CA ILE A 95 -11.47 4.09 11.71
C ILE A 95 -11.30 5.59 11.42
N LYS A 96 -10.30 5.98 10.64
CA LYS A 96 -10.09 7.40 10.26
C LYS A 96 -11.05 7.88 9.19
N ASP A 97 -11.30 7.03 8.18
CA ASP A 97 -12.16 7.36 7.05
C ASP A 97 -13.64 7.41 7.47
N LEU A 98 -14.07 6.47 8.33
CA LEU A 98 -15.47 6.33 8.75
C LEU A 98 -15.79 7.00 10.08
N ARG A 99 -14.76 7.36 10.88
CA ARG A 99 -14.87 7.88 12.25
C ARG A 99 -15.99 7.23 13.09
N PRO A 100 -15.99 5.88 13.24
CA PRO A 100 -17.10 5.17 13.86
C PRO A 100 -17.31 5.61 15.31
N LYS A 101 -18.58 5.74 15.71
CA LYS A 101 -18.97 6.30 17.01
C LYS A 101 -18.32 5.58 18.19
N PHE A 102 -18.19 4.26 18.14
CA PHE A 102 -17.76 3.45 19.30
C PHE A 102 -16.28 3.03 19.31
N ASN A 103 -15.49 3.32 18.27
CA ASN A 103 -14.05 3.09 18.30
C ASN A 103 -13.36 4.05 19.29
N LYS A 104 -12.53 3.55 20.22
CA LYS A 104 -11.79 4.41 21.17
C LYS A 104 -10.40 4.83 20.66
N TYR A 105 -9.73 3.93 19.94
CA TYR A 105 -8.37 4.12 19.39
C TYR A 105 -8.42 4.49 17.89
N PHE A 106 -7.34 5.09 17.37
CA PHE A 106 -7.21 5.55 15.96
C PHE A 106 -8.17 6.67 15.51
N LYS A 107 -8.90 7.28 16.45
CA LYS A 107 -9.65 8.53 16.24
C LYS A 107 -8.76 9.78 16.24
N ASP A 108 -7.48 9.64 16.61
CA ASP A 108 -6.53 10.74 16.51
C ASP A 108 -6.03 10.92 15.06
N ASP A 109 -5.81 12.17 14.62
CA ASP A 109 -5.32 12.49 13.27
C ASP A 109 -3.85 12.06 13.04
N LYS A 110 -3.31 11.18 13.90
CA LYS A 110 -1.92 10.76 13.92
C LYS A 110 -1.67 9.76 12.80
N THR A 111 -1.11 10.22 11.68
CA THR A 111 -0.63 9.37 10.58
C THR A 111 0.49 8.44 11.04
N PHE A 112 0.66 7.31 10.33
CA PHE A 112 1.69 6.33 10.65
C PHE A 112 3.09 6.95 10.52
N PRO A 113 4.00 6.65 11.47
CA PRO A 113 5.40 7.06 11.35
C PRO A 113 6.12 6.28 10.24
N TYR A 114 6.97 6.98 9.53
CA TYR A 114 7.89 6.49 8.51
C TYR A 114 9.31 6.82 8.92
N LEU A 115 10.27 6.03 8.45
CA LEU A 115 11.68 6.36 8.47
C LEU A 115 12.04 6.93 7.10
N GLN A 116 12.56 8.16 7.04
CA GLN A 116 13.02 8.75 5.79
C GLN A 116 14.51 9.13 5.86
N ILE A 117 15.22 8.90 4.76
CA ILE A 117 16.63 9.25 4.57
C ILE A 117 16.73 10.28 3.44
N ARG A 118 17.27 11.47 3.72
CA ARG A 118 17.33 12.56 2.74
C ARG A 118 18.57 12.49 1.85
N THR A 119 18.50 11.64 0.83
CA THR A 119 19.65 11.31 -0.03
C THR A 119 20.19 12.47 -0.88
N ARG A 120 19.40 13.53 -1.09
CA ARG A 120 19.86 14.73 -1.82
C ARG A 120 20.71 15.69 -0.99
N GLU A 121 20.68 15.60 0.33
CA GLU A 121 21.52 16.44 1.19
C GLU A 121 22.98 16.00 1.08
N GLU A 122 23.93 16.94 1.25
CA GLU A 122 25.36 16.60 1.21
C GLU A 122 25.74 15.58 2.28
N TYR A 123 25.11 15.72 3.44
CA TYR A 123 25.17 14.80 4.56
C TYR A 123 23.76 14.28 4.83
N PRO A 124 23.33 13.17 4.18
CA PRO A 124 21.96 12.66 4.28
C PRO A 124 21.53 12.41 5.73
N ARG A 125 20.50 13.12 6.17
CA ARG A 125 19.91 12.86 7.50
C ARG A 125 18.89 11.73 7.46
N VAL A 126 18.79 11.04 8.58
CA VAL A 126 17.78 10.00 8.84
C VAL A 126 16.79 10.58 9.83
N GLU A 127 15.50 10.59 9.51
CA GLU A 127 14.48 11.16 10.38
C GLU A 127 13.22 10.30 10.41
N VAL A 128 12.59 10.22 11.58
CA VAL A 128 11.26 9.62 11.74
C VAL A 128 10.24 10.73 11.49
N THR A 129 9.40 10.55 10.47
CA THR A 129 8.39 11.53 10.08
C THR A 129 7.02 10.89 9.93
N ARG A 130 5.98 11.71 10.01
CA ARG A 130 4.59 11.34 9.71
C ARG A 130 4.07 12.02 8.45
N LYS A 131 4.88 12.92 7.88
CA LYS A 131 4.65 13.67 6.64
C LYS A 131 5.90 13.53 5.79
N PRO A 132 6.08 12.40 5.08
CA PRO A 132 7.28 12.17 4.30
C PRO A 132 7.37 13.11 3.10
N ARG A 133 8.60 13.43 2.70
CA ARG A 133 8.83 14.24 1.50
C ARG A 133 8.59 13.41 0.24
N SER A 134 8.04 14.03 -0.81
CA SER A 134 7.78 13.34 -2.08
C SER A 134 9.01 13.20 -2.99
N ARG A 135 10.09 13.95 -2.75
CA ARG A 135 11.31 13.91 -3.57
C ARG A 135 12.58 13.98 -2.73
N GLY A 136 13.63 13.34 -3.25
CA GLY A 136 14.98 13.42 -2.68
C GLY A 136 15.16 12.68 -1.36
N VAL A 137 14.27 11.72 -1.10
CA VAL A 137 14.31 10.87 0.10
C VAL A 137 14.16 9.41 -0.27
N ARG A 138 14.74 8.53 0.54
CA ARG A 138 14.40 7.10 0.61
C ARG A 138 13.46 6.92 1.79
N LEU A 139 12.33 6.27 1.59
CA LEU A 139 11.27 6.13 2.58
C LEU A 139 11.10 4.66 2.95
N TYR A 140 10.95 4.38 4.24
CA TYR A 140 10.71 3.06 4.80
C TYR A 140 9.54 3.13 5.79
N GLY A 141 8.68 2.12 5.81
CA GLY A 141 7.41 2.11 6.54
C GLY A 141 6.20 2.06 5.61
N PRO A 142 4.97 2.23 6.11
CA PRO A 142 4.59 2.76 7.43
C PRO A 142 4.89 1.81 8.60
N PHE A 143 5.20 2.37 9.78
CA PHE A 143 5.39 1.61 11.01
C PHE A 143 4.22 1.79 11.96
N THR A 144 3.90 0.72 12.68
CA THR A 144 2.69 0.61 13.51
C THR A 144 2.87 1.27 14.88
N SER A 145 4.12 1.34 15.37
CA SER A 145 4.48 1.98 16.62
C SER A 145 5.66 2.94 16.41
N ALA A 146 5.42 4.22 16.69
CA ALA A 146 6.48 5.22 16.71
C ALA A 146 7.55 4.91 17.76
N LYS A 147 7.17 4.28 18.88
CA LYS A 147 8.09 3.91 19.97
C LYS A 147 9.08 2.83 19.51
N ARG A 148 8.56 1.74 18.91
CA ARG A 148 9.39 0.66 18.36
C ARG A 148 10.30 1.15 17.24
N LEU A 149 9.77 1.99 16.35
CA LEU A 149 10.57 2.59 15.29
C LEU A 149 11.73 3.44 15.86
N ARG A 150 11.47 4.29 16.86
CA ARG A 150 12.52 5.08 17.49
C ARG A 150 13.59 4.21 18.17
N GLN A 151 13.18 3.09 18.79
CA GLN A 151 14.13 2.12 19.37
C GLN A 151 15.00 1.49 18.29
N ALA A 152 14.42 1.06 17.17
CA ALA A 152 15.18 0.51 16.04
C ALA A 152 16.16 1.54 15.46
N VAL A 153 15.71 2.79 15.25
CA VAL A 153 16.58 3.89 14.81
C VAL A 153 17.74 4.11 15.76
N HIS A 154 17.51 4.01 17.07
CA HIS A 154 18.55 4.16 18.08
C HIS A 154 19.63 3.08 17.99
N ILE A 155 19.24 1.83 17.71
CA ILE A 155 20.18 0.71 17.48
C ILE A 155 20.96 0.96 16.19
N LEU A 156 20.26 1.26 15.09
CA LEU A 156 20.90 1.56 13.81
C LEU A 156 21.87 2.75 13.91
N GLN A 157 21.54 3.74 14.74
CA GLN A 157 22.38 4.91 14.96
C GLN A 157 23.67 4.59 15.72
N LYS A 158 23.68 3.57 16.59
CA LYS A 158 24.92 3.06 17.22
C LYS A 158 25.83 2.40 16.18
N LEU A 159 25.26 1.68 15.22
CA LEU A 159 26.03 0.95 14.20
C LEU A 159 26.55 1.84 13.07
N PHE A 160 25.68 2.68 12.53
CA PHE A 160 25.98 3.46 11.32
C PHE A 160 26.34 4.92 11.60
N GLN A 161 26.22 5.36 12.86
CA GLN A 161 26.62 6.69 13.34
C GLN A 161 26.12 7.85 12.46
N PHE A 162 24.84 7.79 12.06
CA PHE A 162 24.22 8.80 11.21
C PHE A 162 23.59 9.95 12.02
N ARG A 163 23.30 11.05 11.32
CA ARG A 163 22.72 12.26 11.91
C ARG A 163 21.21 12.19 11.84
N THR A 164 20.58 12.69 12.91
CA THR A 164 19.12 12.91 13.01
C THR A 164 18.78 14.39 13.21
N CYS A 165 19.79 15.28 13.29
CA CYS A 165 19.61 16.71 13.48
C CYS A 165 19.05 17.40 12.21
N SER A 166 18.40 18.55 12.41
CA SER A 166 17.75 19.35 11.37
C SER A 166 18.68 20.33 10.61
N LEU A 167 19.97 20.40 10.98
CA LEU A 167 20.95 21.36 10.43
C LEU A 167 21.13 21.24 8.91
N ASP A 168 21.11 22.32 8.13
CA ASP A 168 21.47 22.23 6.70
C ASP A 168 22.98 22.42 6.51
N ILE A 169 23.73 21.31 6.50
CA ILE A 169 25.19 21.32 6.47
C ILE A 169 25.67 21.33 5.02
N ARG A 170 26.38 22.40 4.64
CA ARG A 170 27.03 22.57 3.34
C ARG A 170 28.54 22.57 3.53
N SER A 171 29.25 21.78 2.74
CA SER A 171 30.72 21.67 2.85
C SER A 171 31.45 22.98 2.52
N GLU A 172 30.83 23.86 1.74
CA GLU A 172 31.38 25.17 1.35
C GLU A 172 31.28 26.23 2.48
N GLU A 173 30.37 26.05 3.43
CA GLU A 173 30.16 27.02 4.51
C GLU A 173 31.17 26.84 5.64
N GLN A 174 32.12 27.77 5.76
CA GLN A 174 33.20 27.68 6.77
C GLN A 174 32.71 27.71 8.23
N ARG A 175 31.50 28.24 8.50
CA ARG A 175 30.92 28.30 9.85
C ARG A 175 30.87 26.95 10.56
N TRP A 176 30.74 25.85 9.80
CA TRP A 176 30.69 24.50 10.36
C TRP A 176 32.03 24.07 10.97
N ARG A 177 33.17 24.62 10.55
CA ARG A 177 34.50 24.30 11.13
C ARG A 177 34.58 24.57 12.63
N TRP A 178 33.85 25.59 13.09
CA TRP A 178 33.83 26.03 14.49
C TRP A 178 32.56 25.58 15.23
N PHE A 179 31.65 24.88 14.55
CA PHE A 179 30.39 24.46 15.14
C PHE A 179 30.61 23.29 16.11
N ARG A 180 30.24 23.48 17.38
CA ARG A 180 30.41 22.46 18.42
C ARG A 180 29.54 21.22 18.13
N PRO A 181 30.13 20.01 18.03
CA PRO A 181 29.34 18.78 17.90
C PRO A 181 28.37 18.56 19.06
N CYS A 182 27.20 17.98 18.76
CA CYS A 182 26.20 17.68 19.78
C CYS A 182 26.54 16.39 20.55
N LEU A 183 25.75 16.10 21.59
CA LEU A 183 25.89 14.90 22.43
C LEU A 183 25.96 13.60 21.62
N LEU A 184 25.23 13.50 20.49
CA LEU A 184 25.23 12.30 19.64
C LEU A 184 26.63 11.95 19.12
N TYR A 185 27.51 12.93 18.91
CA TYR A 185 28.90 12.67 18.56
C TYR A 185 29.66 12.08 19.75
N ASN A 186 29.56 12.71 20.91
CA ASN A 186 30.28 12.29 22.13
C ASN A 186 29.90 10.86 22.56
N ILE A 187 28.64 10.45 22.37
CA ILE A 187 28.16 9.09 22.65
C ILE A 187 28.31 8.12 21.46
N ARG A 188 29.12 8.47 20.45
CA ARG A 188 29.43 7.65 19.25
C ARG A 188 28.20 7.20 18.45
N ARG A 189 27.27 8.12 18.22
CA ARG A 189 26.02 7.93 17.44
C ARG A 189 25.92 8.81 16.21
N CYS A 190 26.83 9.73 16.03
CA CYS A 190 26.90 10.60 14.87
C CYS A 190 28.37 10.86 14.58
N THR A 191 28.79 10.80 13.32
CA THR A 191 30.18 11.12 12.92
C THR A 191 30.46 12.62 12.80
N ALA A 192 29.60 13.47 13.38
CA ALA A 192 29.72 14.93 13.44
C ALA A 192 30.05 15.61 12.08
N PRO A 193 29.20 15.43 11.04
CA PRO A 193 29.34 16.19 9.81
C PRO A 193 29.20 17.71 10.05
N CYS A 194 28.53 18.12 11.12
CA CYS A 194 28.35 19.53 11.48
C CYS A 194 29.64 20.23 11.89
N ASN A 195 30.71 19.48 12.19
CA ASN A 195 32.04 20.02 12.48
C ASN A 195 33.10 19.53 11.47
N PHE A 196 32.66 18.97 10.34
CA PHE A 196 33.54 18.35 9.34
C PHE A 196 34.50 17.28 9.89
N ARG A 197 34.14 16.63 11.00
CA ARG A 197 34.89 15.48 11.55
C ARG A 197 34.84 14.24 10.64
N VAL A 198 33.94 14.26 9.66
CA VAL A 198 33.79 13.25 8.62
C VAL A 198 33.66 13.92 7.26
N THR A 199 34.33 13.36 6.26
CA THR A 199 34.25 13.86 4.90
C THR A 199 32.88 13.54 4.28
N ARG A 200 32.45 14.35 3.31
CA ARG A 200 31.21 14.12 2.53
C ARG A 200 31.17 12.71 1.93
N GLN A 201 32.29 12.24 1.38
CA GLN A 201 32.37 10.94 0.71
C GLN A 201 32.24 9.78 1.70
N GLU A 202 32.92 9.88 2.84
CA GLU A 202 32.87 8.88 3.90
C GLU A 202 31.50 8.78 4.55
N TYR A 203 30.89 9.92 4.84
CA TYR A 203 29.53 9.97 5.36
C TYR A 203 28.51 9.33 4.40
N ARG A 204 28.65 9.61 3.10
CA ARG A 204 27.81 8.95 2.08
C ARG A 204 28.05 7.45 1.99
N ARG A 205 29.26 6.95 2.29
CA ARG A 205 29.51 5.50 2.38
C ARG A 205 28.79 4.89 3.59
N GLN A 206 28.80 5.56 4.74
CA GLN A 206 28.06 5.13 5.94
C GLN A 206 26.55 5.00 5.66
N ILE A 207 25.94 6.03 5.06
CA ILE A 207 24.51 6.00 4.70
C ILE A 207 24.19 4.93 3.65
N ARG A 208 25.08 4.67 2.69
CA ARG A 208 24.90 3.57 1.74
C ARG A 208 24.87 2.20 2.42
N LYS A 209 25.72 1.97 3.42
CA LYS A 209 25.68 0.73 4.23
C LYS A 209 24.34 0.60 4.96
N LEU A 210 23.86 1.69 5.58
CA LEU A 210 22.54 1.72 6.22
C LEU A 210 21.41 1.36 5.24
N ILE A 211 21.40 1.97 4.04
CA ILE A 211 20.41 1.70 3.01
C ILE A 211 20.45 0.23 2.58
N MET A 212 21.64 -0.37 2.42
CA MET A 212 21.76 -1.78 2.06
C MET A 212 21.13 -2.71 3.10
N VAL A 213 21.29 -2.41 4.41
CA VAL A 213 20.64 -3.20 5.47
C VAL A 213 19.13 -3.04 5.46
N LEU A 214 18.63 -1.81 5.27
CA LEU A 214 17.19 -1.55 5.20
C LEU A 214 16.53 -2.15 3.93
N GLU A 215 17.29 -2.36 2.85
CA GLU A 215 16.83 -3.03 1.61
C GLU A 215 16.96 -4.57 1.70
N GLY A 216 17.19 -5.15 2.87
CA GLY A 216 17.28 -6.61 3.06
C GLY A 216 18.59 -7.25 2.59
N LYS A 217 19.57 -6.46 2.11
CA LYS A 217 20.89 -6.95 1.66
C LYS A 217 21.86 -7.10 2.84
N LYS A 218 21.35 -7.52 4.01
CA LYS A 218 22.10 -7.65 5.26
C LYS A 218 23.23 -8.68 5.12
N ASP A 219 22.92 -9.83 4.56
CA ASP A 219 23.86 -10.96 4.44
C ASP A 219 25.08 -10.59 3.57
N ARG A 220 24.86 -9.84 2.49
CA ARG A 220 25.93 -9.33 1.62
C ARG A 220 26.84 -8.32 2.35
N LEU A 221 26.26 -7.48 3.21
CA LEU A 221 27.05 -6.54 4.01
C LEU A 221 27.86 -7.28 5.07
N ILE A 222 27.26 -8.24 5.77
CA ILE A 222 27.93 -9.08 6.76
C ILE A 222 29.12 -9.79 6.11
N HIS A 223 28.93 -10.40 4.95
CA HIS A 223 30.01 -11.08 4.23
C HIS A 223 31.20 -10.15 3.93
N ARG A 224 30.92 -8.92 3.45
CA ARG A 224 31.96 -7.92 3.20
C ARG A 224 32.67 -7.47 4.48
N LEU A 225 31.94 -7.27 5.58
CA LEU A 225 32.52 -6.88 6.87
C LEU A 225 33.41 -7.99 7.43
N ARG A 226 33.02 -9.27 7.28
CA ARG A 226 33.84 -10.42 7.67
C ARG A 226 35.16 -10.46 6.91
N GLN A 227 35.16 -10.23 5.59
CA GLN A 227 36.40 -10.15 4.82
C GLN A 227 37.31 -8.99 5.30
N GLN A 228 36.72 -7.83 5.61
CA GLN A 228 37.49 -6.69 6.13
C GLN A 228 38.05 -6.94 7.53
N MET A 229 37.32 -7.69 8.37
CA MET A 229 37.74 -8.09 9.71
C MET A 229 38.92 -9.05 9.63
N LEU A 230 38.84 -10.08 8.77
CA LEU A 230 39.93 -11.04 8.54
C LEU A 230 41.19 -10.32 8.03
N ALA A 231 41.07 -9.48 7.01
CA ALA A 231 42.18 -8.69 6.48
C ALA A 231 42.74 -7.64 7.47
N ALA A 232 41.99 -7.23 8.50
CA ALA A 232 42.49 -6.40 9.58
C ALA A 232 43.27 -7.24 10.60
N SER A 233 42.76 -8.43 10.93
CA SER A 233 43.43 -9.41 11.80
C SER A 233 44.76 -9.89 11.22
N GLU A 234 44.81 -10.18 9.91
CA GLU A 234 46.05 -10.57 9.21
C GLU A 234 47.12 -9.47 9.26
N ARG A 235 46.70 -8.20 9.27
CA ARG A 235 47.59 -7.04 9.42
C ARG A 235 47.88 -6.66 10.87
N LEU A 236 47.49 -7.50 11.84
CA LEU A 236 47.63 -7.28 13.28
C LEU A 236 46.93 -5.99 13.79
N ASP A 237 45.93 -5.48 13.05
CA ASP A 237 45.10 -4.34 13.44
C ASP A 237 43.89 -4.83 14.25
N PHE A 238 44.17 -5.28 15.47
CA PHE A 238 43.19 -5.91 16.36
C PHE A 238 42.08 -4.95 16.81
N GLU A 239 42.36 -3.66 16.92
CA GLU A 239 41.35 -2.66 17.29
C GLU A 239 40.28 -2.51 16.19
N LYS A 240 40.71 -2.49 14.92
CA LYS A 240 39.80 -2.47 13.78
C LYS A 240 39.07 -3.79 13.60
N ALA A 241 39.76 -4.92 13.77
CA ALA A 241 39.14 -6.24 13.71
C ALA A 241 38.06 -6.41 14.79
N GLY A 242 38.34 -5.98 16.03
CA GLY A 242 37.38 -6.00 17.14
C GLY A 242 36.13 -5.15 16.85
N ARG A 243 36.31 -3.92 16.34
CA ARG A 243 35.18 -3.06 15.94
C ARG A 243 34.31 -3.71 14.85
N LEU A 244 34.93 -4.30 13.83
CA LEU A 244 34.20 -4.96 12.75
C LEU A 244 33.46 -6.22 13.25
N ARG A 245 34.05 -6.99 14.16
CA ARG A 245 33.42 -8.15 14.81
C ARG A 245 32.15 -7.72 15.56
N ASP A 246 32.25 -6.69 16.37
CA ASP A 246 31.13 -6.20 17.17
C ASP A 246 30.02 -5.61 16.28
N GLU A 247 30.38 -4.93 15.17
CA GLU A 247 29.44 -4.51 14.12
C GLU A 247 28.71 -5.70 13.47
N ILE A 248 29.43 -6.79 13.16
CA ILE A 248 28.85 -8.01 12.58
C ILE A 248 27.86 -8.65 13.56
N ALA A 249 28.27 -8.86 14.81
CA ALA A 249 27.42 -9.46 15.84
C ALA A 249 26.14 -8.65 16.06
N ALA A 250 26.26 -7.34 16.11
CA ALA A 250 25.10 -6.46 16.26
C ALA A 250 24.20 -6.47 15.02
N LEU A 251 24.73 -6.63 13.80
CA LEU A 251 23.95 -6.80 12.57
C LEU A 251 23.26 -8.17 12.50
N GLU A 252 23.90 -9.23 12.99
CA GLU A 252 23.34 -10.58 13.06
C GLU A 252 22.16 -10.63 14.01
N GLN A 253 22.32 -10.08 15.22
CA GLN A 253 21.27 -9.92 16.23
C GLN A 253 20.18 -8.92 15.84
N LEU A 254 20.44 -8.07 14.83
CA LEU A 254 19.46 -7.13 14.32
C LEU A 254 18.39 -7.91 13.55
N ASP A 255 17.36 -8.29 14.30
CA ASP A 255 16.20 -8.99 13.78
C ASP A 255 15.24 -7.97 13.13
N LEU A 256 15.61 -7.52 11.94
CA LEU A 256 14.67 -6.87 11.01
C LEU A 256 13.71 -7.89 10.38
N ARG A 257 13.92 -9.20 10.59
CA ARG A 257 13.21 -10.33 9.97
C ARG A 257 11.94 -10.75 10.71
N GLY A 258 11.47 -9.99 11.70
CA GLY A 258 10.06 -10.03 12.07
C GLY A 258 9.23 -9.30 11.01
N HIS A 259 8.80 -10.01 9.96
CA HIS A 259 7.85 -9.60 8.89
C HIS A 259 8.41 -9.08 7.55
N LEU A 260 9.36 -9.76 6.89
CA LEU A 260 9.75 -9.38 5.52
C LEU A 260 10.09 -10.52 4.54
N GLU A 261 9.96 -11.81 4.89
CA GLU A 261 10.38 -12.92 3.99
C GLU A 261 9.23 -13.67 3.28
N THR A 262 7.99 -13.17 3.35
CA THR A 262 6.87 -13.67 2.51
C THR A 262 6.23 -12.59 1.64
N ASP A 263 6.95 -11.52 1.33
CA ASP A 263 6.42 -10.42 0.51
C ASP A 263 7.40 -10.05 -0.61
N PRO A 264 7.14 -10.42 -1.87
CA PRO A 264 7.60 -9.61 -2.98
C PRO A 264 6.85 -8.28 -2.88
N GLN A 265 7.43 -7.30 -2.18
CA GLN A 265 6.97 -5.93 -2.23
C GLN A 265 7.30 -5.39 -3.62
N PRO A 266 6.32 -5.02 -4.47
CA PRO A 266 6.62 -4.11 -5.56
C PRO A 266 6.87 -2.73 -4.92
N GLU A 267 8.14 -2.38 -4.84
CA GLU A 267 8.69 -1.03 -4.91
C GLU A 267 7.72 0.11 -4.56
N VAL A 268 7.68 0.52 -3.29
CA VAL A 268 7.10 1.81 -2.88
C VAL A 268 7.99 2.93 -3.42
N PHE A 269 7.87 3.27 -4.71
CA PHE A 269 8.18 4.61 -5.13
C PHE A 269 7.09 5.53 -4.57
N PRO A 270 7.43 6.66 -3.91
CA PRO A 270 6.43 7.68 -3.66
C PRO A 270 5.98 8.20 -5.03
N ILE A 271 4.84 7.71 -5.51
CA ILE A 271 4.09 8.40 -6.55
C ILE A 271 3.62 9.67 -5.87
N ASP A 272 4.16 10.80 -6.30
CA ASP A 272 3.57 12.11 -5.99
C ASP A 272 2.35 12.22 -6.92
N PRO A 273 1.12 11.98 -6.44
CA PRO A 273 -0.05 11.82 -7.32
C PRO A 273 -0.26 13.08 -8.17
N LYS A 274 -0.04 14.25 -7.56
CA LYS A 274 -0.11 15.55 -8.24
C LYS A 274 0.88 15.64 -9.40
N LYS A 275 2.10 15.13 -9.25
CA LYS A 275 3.09 15.11 -10.36
C LYS A 275 2.76 14.06 -11.41
N GLY A 276 2.19 12.93 -11.01
CA GLY A 276 1.67 11.93 -11.95
C GLY A 276 0.60 12.54 -12.84
N LEU A 277 -0.39 13.21 -12.24
CA LEU A 277 -1.48 13.89 -12.93
C LEU A 277 -1.00 14.99 -13.88
N ILE A 278 -0.09 15.86 -13.42
CA ILE A 278 0.51 16.91 -14.27
C ILE A 278 1.29 16.28 -15.43
N GLY A 279 2.03 15.21 -15.16
CA GLY A 279 2.75 14.46 -16.17
C GLY A 279 1.80 13.87 -17.21
N LEU A 280 0.71 13.22 -16.77
CA LEU A 280 -0.31 12.66 -17.66
C LEU A 280 -0.98 13.72 -18.51
N LYS A 281 -1.36 14.85 -17.92
CA LYS A 281 -1.91 15.99 -18.68
C LYS A 281 -0.99 16.39 -19.84
N LYS A 282 0.31 16.57 -19.54
CA LYS A 282 1.30 16.99 -20.55
C LYS A 282 1.54 15.92 -21.61
N VAL A 283 1.70 14.68 -21.19
CA VAL A 283 2.09 13.55 -22.06
C VAL A 283 0.93 13.10 -22.95
N LEU A 284 -0.30 13.13 -22.45
CA LEU A 284 -1.50 12.74 -23.18
C LEU A 284 -2.21 13.92 -23.86
N GLY A 285 -1.70 15.15 -23.71
CA GLY A 285 -2.28 16.34 -24.35
C GLY A 285 -3.66 16.74 -23.81
N LEU A 286 -3.95 16.47 -22.54
CA LEU A 286 -5.27 16.73 -21.95
C LEU A 286 -5.47 18.23 -21.68
N SER A 287 -6.70 18.73 -21.91
CA SER A 287 -7.08 20.11 -21.60
C SER A 287 -7.05 20.40 -20.08
N ALA A 288 -7.45 19.42 -19.27
CA ALA A 288 -7.50 19.49 -17.81
C ALA A 288 -6.65 18.39 -17.14
N LEU A 289 -6.45 18.50 -15.82
CA LEU A 289 -5.82 17.43 -15.05
C LEU A 289 -6.80 16.25 -14.94
N PRO A 290 -6.37 14.99 -15.20
CA PRO A 290 -7.23 13.83 -15.10
C PRO A 290 -7.42 13.40 -13.63
N ARG A 291 -8.17 14.19 -12.86
CA ARG A 291 -8.54 13.93 -11.48
C ARG A 291 -9.25 12.58 -11.33
N THR A 292 -10.09 12.17 -12.28
CA THR A 292 -10.76 10.86 -12.28
C THR A 292 -10.12 9.93 -13.30
N ILE A 293 -9.56 8.82 -12.82
CA ILE A 293 -8.97 7.77 -13.66
C ILE A 293 -9.66 6.45 -13.34
N GLU A 294 -10.18 5.75 -14.34
CA GLU A 294 -10.65 4.37 -14.19
C GLU A 294 -9.67 3.40 -14.86
N GLY A 295 -9.41 2.26 -14.22
CA GLY A 295 -8.55 1.19 -14.73
C GLY A 295 -9.34 -0.10 -14.90
N ILE A 296 -9.20 -0.77 -16.04
CA ILE A 296 -9.84 -2.05 -16.34
C ILE A 296 -8.78 -3.12 -16.58
N ASP A 297 -8.92 -4.26 -15.89
CA ASP A 297 -8.14 -5.49 -16.11
C ASP A 297 -9.11 -6.66 -16.38
N ILE A 298 -8.81 -7.47 -17.39
CA ILE A 298 -9.52 -8.71 -17.71
C ILE A 298 -8.69 -9.88 -17.20
N ALA A 299 -9.32 -10.77 -16.43
CA ALA A 299 -8.67 -11.93 -15.88
C ALA A 299 -9.49 -13.20 -16.15
N HIS A 300 -8.76 -14.25 -16.53
CA HIS A 300 -9.33 -15.55 -16.90
C HIS A 300 -9.05 -16.59 -15.82
N THR A 301 -10.00 -17.49 -15.61
CA THR A 301 -9.74 -18.76 -14.90
C THR A 301 -9.48 -19.88 -15.91
N SER A 302 -8.70 -20.89 -15.51
CA SER A 302 -8.42 -22.07 -16.34
C SER A 302 -9.67 -22.88 -16.74
N GLY A 303 -10.85 -22.53 -16.20
CA GLY A 303 -12.14 -23.14 -16.52
C GLY A 303 -13.23 -22.10 -16.76
N ARG A 304 -13.33 -21.61 -18.00
CA ARG A 304 -14.45 -20.91 -18.67
C ARG A 304 -14.98 -19.60 -18.06
N ASP A 305 -14.69 -19.23 -16.82
CA ASP A 305 -15.17 -17.96 -16.25
C ASP A 305 -14.17 -16.83 -16.53
N THR A 306 -14.65 -15.80 -17.25
CA THR A 306 -13.94 -14.53 -17.47
C THR A 306 -14.52 -13.45 -16.57
N VAL A 307 -13.63 -12.73 -15.88
CA VAL A 307 -14.00 -11.62 -15.01
C VAL A 307 -13.23 -10.38 -15.40
N ALA A 308 -13.92 -9.24 -15.43
CA ALA A 308 -13.26 -7.95 -15.45
C ALA A 308 -13.32 -7.25 -14.10
N SER A 309 -12.26 -6.54 -13.80
CA SER A 309 -12.16 -5.70 -12.62
C SER A 309 -12.00 -4.25 -13.06
N LEU A 310 -12.73 -3.35 -12.39
CA LEU A 310 -12.65 -1.92 -12.59
C LEU A 310 -12.26 -1.26 -11.28
N VAL A 311 -11.21 -0.44 -11.33
CA VAL A 311 -10.73 0.37 -10.20
C VAL A 311 -10.86 1.85 -10.54
N THR A 312 -11.18 2.65 -9.53
CA THR A 312 -11.33 4.11 -9.70
C THR A 312 -10.28 4.82 -8.88
N PHE A 313 -9.66 5.83 -9.46
CA PHE A 313 -8.71 6.72 -8.81
C PHE A 313 -9.24 8.14 -8.86
N LEU A 314 -9.16 8.82 -7.71
CA LEU A 314 -9.47 10.23 -7.55
C LEU A 314 -8.20 10.96 -7.12
N ASP A 315 -7.83 12.01 -7.85
CA ASP A 315 -6.61 12.78 -7.65
C ASP A 315 -5.33 11.92 -7.59
N GLY A 316 -5.30 10.86 -8.41
CA GLY A 316 -4.17 9.92 -8.49
C GLY A 316 -4.03 9.00 -7.27
N LEU A 317 -5.07 8.90 -6.43
CA LEU A 317 -5.16 7.98 -5.32
C LEU A 317 -6.32 7.00 -5.50
N PRO A 318 -6.21 5.74 -5.04
CA PRO A 318 -7.28 4.77 -5.21
C PRO A 318 -8.54 5.13 -4.42
N PHE A 319 -9.68 5.17 -5.10
CA PHE A 319 -11.01 5.41 -4.57
C PHE A 319 -11.82 4.11 -4.56
N LYS A 320 -11.61 3.31 -3.51
CA LYS A 320 -12.20 1.96 -3.37
C LYS A 320 -13.73 1.89 -3.48
N PRO A 321 -14.53 2.87 -3.01
CA PRO A 321 -15.98 2.85 -3.22
C PRO A 321 -16.41 2.83 -4.69
N GLY A 322 -15.55 3.30 -5.61
CA GLY A 322 -15.78 3.26 -7.05
C GLY A 322 -15.47 1.91 -7.71
N TYR A 323 -14.88 0.95 -6.99
CA TYR A 323 -14.44 -0.31 -7.59
C TYR A 323 -15.63 -1.17 -7.98
N ARG A 324 -15.55 -1.82 -9.13
CA ARG A 324 -16.61 -2.69 -9.66
C ARG A 324 -16.03 -3.98 -10.22
N ARG A 325 -16.83 -5.03 -10.20
CA ARG A 325 -16.49 -6.32 -10.81
C ARG A 325 -17.56 -6.70 -11.80
N PHE A 326 -17.16 -7.25 -12.93
CA PHE A 326 -18.05 -7.68 -13.98
C PHE A 326 -17.78 -9.14 -14.27
N ARG A 327 -18.78 -9.98 -14.05
CA ARG A 327 -18.79 -11.34 -14.62
C ARG A 327 -19.23 -11.20 -16.07
N ILE A 328 -18.38 -11.65 -16.99
CA ILE A 328 -18.62 -11.67 -18.43
C ILE A 328 -19.60 -12.80 -18.72
N ARG A 329 -20.64 -12.54 -19.52
CA ARG A 329 -21.72 -13.50 -19.78
C ARG A 329 -21.88 -13.82 -21.26
N SER A 330 -21.46 -12.93 -22.14
CA SER A 330 -21.77 -13.02 -23.57
C SER A 330 -20.67 -13.63 -24.44
N VAL A 331 -19.65 -14.24 -23.84
CA VAL A 331 -18.46 -14.73 -24.55
C VAL A 331 -18.27 -16.22 -24.26
N GLU A 332 -18.40 -17.06 -25.28
CA GLU A 332 -17.99 -18.47 -25.21
C GLU A 332 -16.47 -18.56 -25.48
N GLY A 333 -15.69 -18.98 -24.47
CA GLY A 333 -14.24 -19.11 -24.58
C GLY A 333 -13.45 -17.89 -24.08
N ILE A 334 -12.14 -17.87 -24.40
CA ILE A 334 -11.21 -16.80 -24.00
C ILE A 334 -11.16 -15.76 -25.13
N ASP A 335 -11.99 -14.72 -25.04
CA ASP A 335 -11.91 -13.53 -25.90
C ASP A 335 -11.89 -12.25 -25.06
N ASP A 336 -10.66 -11.78 -24.81
CA ASP A 336 -10.36 -10.55 -24.07
C ASP A 336 -10.99 -9.32 -24.74
N TYR A 337 -11.07 -9.29 -26.07
CA TYR A 337 -11.60 -8.14 -26.81
C TYR A 337 -13.11 -8.03 -26.64
N ALA A 338 -13.83 -9.16 -26.75
CA ALA A 338 -15.26 -9.20 -26.49
C ALA A 338 -15.57 -8.86 -25.02
N SER A 339 -14.73 -9.34 -24.09
CA SER A 339 -14.88 -9.05 -22.66
C SER A 339 -14.71 -7.55 -22.36
N ILE A 340 -13.73 -6.89 -22.96
CA ILE A 340 -13.54 -5.44 -22.83
C ILE A 340 -14.74 -4.69 -23.42
N ARG A 341 -15.20 -5.08 -24.62
CA ARG A 341 -16.40 -4.47 -25.24
C ARG A 341 -17.62 -4.56 -24.32
N GLU A 342 -17.86 -5.72 -23.71
CA GLU A 342 -18.98 -5.92 -22.79
C GLU A 342 -18.88 -5.00 -21.57
N VAL A 343 -17.71 -4.94 -20.93
CA VAL A 343 -17.48 -4.19 -19.69
C VAL A 343 -17.59 -2.69 -19.92
N VAL A 344 -16.92 -2.19 -20.95
CA VAL A 344 -16.98 -0.77 -21.34
C VAL A 344 -18.42 -0.42 -21.69
N SER A 345 -19.09 -1.24 -22.50
CA SER A 345 -20.49 -0.98 -22.88
C SER A 345 -21.40 -0.89 -21.65
N ARG A 346 -21.29 -1.84 -20.71
CA ARG A 346 -22.11 -1.87 -19.49
C ARG A 346 -21.82 -0.71 -18.56
N ARG A 347 -20.55 -0.36 -18.35
CA ARG A 347 -20.15 0.73 -17.44
C ARG A 347 -20.62 2.08 -17.97
N PHE A 348 -20.35 2.38 -19.23
CA PHE A 348 -20.62 3.71 -19.79
C PHE A 348 -22.08 3.92 -20.19
N ARG A 349 -22.81 2.85 -20.53
CA ARG A 349 -24.27 2.91 -20.63
C ARG A 349 -24.90 3.29 -19.30
N ARG A 350 -24.49 2.63 -18.21
CA ARG A 350 -24.98 2.94 -16.87
C ARG A 350 -24.65 4.38 -16.44
N LEU A 351 -23.41 4.83 -16.67
CA LEU A 351 -23.02 6.22 -16.37
C LEU A 351 -23.91 7.24 -17.11
N ARG A 352 -24.19 6.98 -18.40
CA ARG A 352 -25.11 7.81 -19.18
C ARG A 352 -26.53 7.79 -18.60
N ASP A 353 -27.06 6.60 -18.32
CA ASP A 353 -28.45 6.43 -17.85
C ASP A 353 -28.66 7.01 -16.44
N GLU A 354 -27.63 6.99 -15.60
CA GLU A 354 -27.62 7.58 -14.26
C GLU A 354 -27.16 9.06 -14.26
N GLU A 355 -26.93 9.66 -15.44
CA GLU A 355 -26.39 11.03 -15.62
C GLU A 355 -25.11 11.32 -14.80
N GLU A 356 -24.30 10.28 -14.57
CA GLU A 356 -23.03 10.38 -13.85
C GLU A 356 -21.90 10.86 -14.76
N VAL A 357 -20.96 11.61 -14.18
CA VAL A 357 -19.81 12.16 -14.91
C VAL A 357 -18.83 11.06 -15.31
N PHE A 358 -18.40 11.07 -16.58
CA PHE A 358 -17.41 10.12 -17.08
C PHE A 358 -16.03 10.36 -16.44
N PRO A 359 -15.19 9.32 -16.29
CA PRO A 359 -13.80 9.51 -15.91
C PRO A 359 -13.08 10.36 -16.96
N GLN A 360 -12.09 11.13 -16.52
CA GLN A 360 -11.28 11.96 -17.43
C GLN A 360 -10.21 11.13 -18.17
N LEU A 361 -9.86 9.96 -17.61
CA LEU A 361 -8.96 9.00 -18.22
C LEU A 361 -9.45 7.57 -17.95
N LEU A 362 -9.54 6.76 -18.99
CA LEU A 362 -9.78 5.32 -18.91
C LEU A 362 -8.50 4.59 -19.32
N LEU A 363 -7.96 3.77 -18.42
CA LEU A 363 -6.81 2.91 -18.64
C LEU A 363 -7.27 1.47 -18.84
N ILE A 364 -6.88 0.86 -19.96
CA ILE A 364 -7.08 -0.56 -20.24
C ILE A 364 -5.75 -1.29 -20.01
N ASP A 365 -5.75 -2.34 -19.21
CA ASP A 365 -4.60 -3.25 -19.11
C ASP A 365 -4.55 -4.14 -20.37
N GLY A 366 -3.62 -3.84 -21.27
CA GLY A 366 -3.57 -4.48 -22.58
C GLY A 366 -2.80 -3.68 -23.63
N GLY A 367 -2.76 -4.22 -24.84
CA GLY A 367 -2.12 -3.59 -25.99
C GLY A 367 -3.10 -2.86 -26.91
N LYS A 368 -2.66 -2.64 -28.16
CA LYS A 368 -3.42 -1.91 -29.18
C LYS A 368 -4.77 -2.56 -29.52
N GLY A 369 -4.86 -3.88 -29.54
CA GLY A 369 -6.12 -4.59 -29.80
C GLY A 369 -7.17 -4.34 -28.73
N GLN A 370 -6.76 -4.39 -27.45
CA GLN A 370 -7.63 -4.12 -26.31
C GLN A 370 -8.11 -2.66 -26.30
N LEU A 371 -7.24 -1.71 -26.66
CA LEU A 371 -7.61 -0.31 -26.84
C LEU A 371 -8.69 -0.16 -27.92
N HIS A 372 -8.50 -0.80 -29.09
CA HIS A 372 -9.46 -0.71 -30.18
C HIS A 372 -10.82 -1.32 -29.80
N ALA A 373 -10.83 -2.45 -29.09
CA ALA A 373 -12.05 -3.05 -28.56
C ALA A 373 -12.81 -2.11 -27.61
N ALA A 374 -12.10 -1.39 -26.73
CA ALA A 374 -12.72 -0.38 -25.88
C ALA A 374 -13.34 0.77 -26.69
N LEU A 375 -12.65 1.26 -27.72
CA LEU A 375 -13.16 2.35 -28.59
C LEU A 375 -14.40 1.94 -29.39
N GLN A 376 -14.42 0.72 -29.95
CA GLN A 376 -15.59 0.19 -30.64
C GLN A 376 -16.84 0.15 -29.76
N ALA A 377 -16.68 -0.08 -28.44
CA ALA A 377 -17.80 -0.06 -27.50
C ALA A 377 -18.43 1.34 -27.37
N PHE A 378 -17.63 2.40 -27.41
CA PHE A 378 -18.12 3.78 -27.41
C PHE A 378 -18.82 4.13 -28.73
N GLU A 379 -18.25 3.73 -29.87
CA GLU A 379 -18.87 3.91 -31.19
C GLU A 379 -20.25 3.25 -31.25
N THR A 380 -20.35 1.99 -30.79
CA THR A 380 -21.62 1.24 -30.75
C THR A 380 -22.66 1.91 -29.85
N LEU A 381 -22.23 2.53 -28.75
CA LEU A 381 -23.13 3.25 -27.85
C LEU A 381 -23.50 4.66 -28.35
N GLY A 382 -22.89 5.15 -29.43
CA GLY A 382 -23.03 6.53 -29.89
C GLY A 382 -22.50 7.55 -28.87
N LEU A 383 -21.53 7.16 -28.04
CA LEU A 383 -20.98 8.00 -26.98
C LEU A 383 -19.61 8.54 -27.37
N GLN A 384 -19.34 9.79 -27.00
CA GLN A 384 -17.99 10.34 -27.07
C GLN A 384 -17.14 9.73 -25.94
N PRO A 385 -16.03 9.03 -26.25
CA PRO A 385 -15.19 8.44 -25.23
C PRO A 385 -14.46 9.53 -24.43
N PRO A 386 -14.13 9.27 -23.15
CA PRO A 386 -13.11 10.06 -22.45
C PRO A 386 -11.74 9.80 -23.09
N CYS A 387 -10.66 10.37 -22.52
CA CYS A 387 -9.33 9.93 -22.93
C CYS A 387 -9.17 8.44 -22.59
N VAL A 388 -9.01 7.57 -23.60
CA VAL A 388 -8.77 6.13 -23.40
C VAL A 388 -7.33 5.84 -23.79
N VAL A 389 -6.61 5.11 -22.94
CA VAL A 389 -5.25 4.62 -23.22
C VAL A 389 -5.14 3.16 -22.81
N ALA A 390 -4.23 2.43 -23.43
CA ALA A 390 -3.87 1.08 -22.99
C ALA A 390 -2.40 1.01 -22.61
N LEU A 391 -2.07 0.22 -21.57
CA LEU A 391 -0.70 0.03 -21.09
C LEU A 391 -0.29 -1.43 -21.23
N ALA A 392 0.65 -1.72 -22.12
CA ALA A 392 1.14 -3.09 -22.34
C ALA A 392 2.21 -3.49 -21.31
N LYS A 393 2.02 -4.65 -20.67
CA LYS A 393 2.83 -5.12 -19.53
C LYS A 393 4.31 -5.41 -19.84
N GLN A 394 4.63 -5.89 -21.04
CA GLN A 394 6.00 -6.35 -21.36
C GLN A 394 7.01 -5.20 -21.42
N ASN A 395 6.65 -4.11 -22.10
CA ASN A 395 7.54 -2.98 -22.38
C ASN A 395 7.08 -1.66 -21.76
N GLU A 396 5.97 -1.65 -21.03
CA GLU A 396 5.36 -0.43 -20.46
C GLU A 396 5.02 0.62 -21.52
N GLU A 397 4.58 0.13 -22.68
CA GLU A 397 4.18 0.91 -23.86
C GLU A 397 2.75 1.44 -23.70
N ILE A 398 2.59 2.75 -23.93
CA ILE A 398 1.28 3.42 -23.83
C ILE A 398 0.70 3.59 -25.23
N TYR A 399 -0.41 2.90 -25.51
CA TYR A 399 -1.15 3.02 -26.77
C TYR A 399 -2.22 4.10 -26.66
N ARG A 400 -2.35 4.91 -27.72
CA ARG A 400 -3.28 6.05 -27.80
C ARG A 400 -4.16 5.96 -29.05
N PRO A 401 -5.42 6.43 -29.02
CA PRO A 401 -6.30 6.46 -30.18
C PRO A 401 -5.69 7.26 -31.33
N GLY A 402 -5.83 6.75 -32.56
CA GLY A 402 -5.36 7.44 -33.78
C GLY A 402 -3.83 7.52 -33.97
N GLN A 403 -3.04 6.90 -33.10
CA GLN A 403 -1.57 6.88 -33.21
C GLN A 403 -1.08 5.47 -33.57
N SER A 404 -0.21 5.38 -34.58
CA SER A 404 0.36 4.10 -35.03
C SER A 404 1.40 3.55 -34.04
N GLU A 405 2.24 4.43 -33.50
CA GLU A 405 3.36 4.11 -32.61
C GLU A 405 2.99 4.27 -31.12
N PRO A 406 3.46 3.34 -30.25
CA PRO A 406 3.28 3.46 -28.82
C PRO A 406 4.14 4.59 -28.24
N LEU A 407 3.62 5.24 -27.20
CA LEU A 407 4.36 6.21 -26.43
C LEU A 407 5.17 5.49 -25.35
N VAL A 408 6.50 5.54 -25.48
CA VAL A 408 7.43 5.00 -24.49
C VAL A 408 7.92 6.12 -23.59
N LEU A 409 7.69 5.99 -22.28
CA LEU A 409 8.15 6.95 -21.29
C LEU A 409 9.37 6.41 -20.53
N SER A 410 10.22 7.31 -20.03
CA SER A 410 11.27 6.93 -19.10
C SER A 410 10.67 6.21 -17.88
N ARG A 411 11.33 5.15 -17.39
CA ARG A 411 10.95 4.43 -16.14
C ARG A 411 10.92 5.33 -14.88
N HIS A 412 11.52 6.51 -14.96
CA HIS A 412 11.48 7.53 -13.90
C HIS A 412 10.32 8.53 -14.05
N SER A 413 9.53 8.44 -15.11
CA SER A 413 8.38 9.30 -15.36
C SER A 413 7.30 9.11 -14.30
N ALA A 414 6.86 10.22 -13.69
CA ALA A 414 5.76 10.19 -12.73
C ALA A 414 4.42 9.80 -13.39
N ALA A 415 4.25 10.13 -14.68
CA ALA A 415 3.06 9.77 -15.45
C ALA A 415 2.98 8.25 -15.65
N LEU A 416 4.09 7.63 -16.07
CA LEU A 416 4.16 6.18 -16.26
C LEU A 416 3.88 5.44 -14.96
N ARG A 417 4.52 5.86 -13.86
CA ARG A 417 4.32 5.24 -12.54
C ARG A 417 2.88 5.33 -12.04
N LEU A 418 2.17 6.42 -12.37
CA LEU A 418 0.76 6.54 -12.03
C LEU A 418 -0.10 5.57 -12.85
N LEU A 419 0.17 5.40 -14.15
CA LEU A 419 -0.53 4.39 -14.98
C LEU A 419 -0.22 2.97 -14.50
N GLN A 420 1.04 2.67 -14.18
CA GLN A 420 1.44 1.39 -13.60
C GLN A 420 0.69 1.14 -12.29
N TYR A 421 0.55 2.16 -11.43
CA TYR A 421 -0.18 1.99 -10.17
C TYR A 421 -1.67 1.70 -10.39
N VAL A 422 -2.31 2.37 -11.34
CA VAL A 422 -3.71 2.08 -11.70
C VAL A 422 -3.85 0.65 -12.24
N ARG A 423 -2.94 0.23 -13.14
CA ARG A 423 -2.91 -1.13 -13.69
C ARG A 423 -2.69 -2.18 -12.60
N ASP A 424 -1.65 -2.02 -11.78
CA ASP A 424 -1.27 -2.99 -10.77
C ASP A 424 -2.37 -3.12 -9.70
N GLU A 425 -3.08 -2.04 -9.39
CA GLU A 425 -4.25 -2.06 -8.49
C GLU A 425 -5.46 -2.76 -9.13
N ALA A 426 -5.70 -2.57 -10.43
CA ALA A 426 -6.73 -3.31 -11.19
C ALA A 426 -6.42 -4.81 -11.17
N HIS A 427 -5.19 -5.17 -11.55
CA HIS A 427 -4.71 -6.54 -11.56
C HIS A 427 -4.82 -7.19 -10.16
N ARG A 428 -4.38 -6.49 -9.10
CA ARG A 428 -4.50 -6.95 -7.71
C ARG A 428 -5.96 -7.20 -7.33
N PHE A 429 -6.86 -6.31 -7.75
CA PHE A 429 -8.28 -6.42 -7.46
C PHE A 429 -8.95 -7.59 -8.20
N ALA A 430 -8.53 -7.86 -9.44
CA ALA A 430 -8.94 -9.03 -10.23
C ALA A 430 -8.47 -10.34 -9.60
N GLN A 431 -7.17 -10.47 -9.30
CA GLN A 431 -6.58 -11.69 -8.72
C GLN A 431 -7.22 -12.07 -7.40
N HIS A 432 -7.50 -11.09 -6.54
CA HIS A 432 -8.21 -11.33 -5.28
C HIS A 432 -9.59 -11.97 -5.52
N TYR A 433 -10.32 -11.53 -6.56
CA TYR A 433 -11.63 -12.08 -6.88
C TYR A 433 -11.58 -13.47 -7.52
N LEU A 434 -10.61 -13.71 -8.41
CA LEU A 434 -10.42 -15.04 -8.99
C LEU A 434 -10.10 -16.08 -7.91
N ASN A 435 -9.30 -15.72 -6.91
CA ASN A 435 -9.02 -16.60 -5.78
C ASN A 435 -10.27 -16.93 -4.96
N ILE A 436 -11.20 -15.97 -4.79
CA ILE A 436 -12.49 -16.21 -4.15
C ILE A 436 -13.34 -17.18 -4.98
N LEU A 437 -13.40 -17.01 -6.31
CA LEU A 437 -14.18 -17.89 -7.20
C LEU A 437 -13.62 -19.32 -7.22
N ARG A 438 -12.29 -19.49 -7.25
CA ARG A 438 -11.64 -20.81 -7.19
C ARG A 438 -11.96 -21.54 -5.89
N ARG A 439 -11.92 -20.85 -4.75
CA ARG A 439 -12.26 -21.45 -3.45
C ARG A 439 -13.71 -21.92 -3.39
N LYS A 440 -14.65 -21.19 -3.99
CA LYS A 440 -16.06 -21.57 -4.01
C LYS A 440 -16.32 -22.84 -4.81
N ARG A 441 -15.69 -23.02 -5.99
CA ARG A 441 -15.85 -24.25 -6.80
C ARG A 441 -15.35 -25.49 -6.08
N ILE A 442 -14.20 -25.41 -5.41
CA ILE A 442 -13.63 -26.55 -4.69
C ILE A 442 -14.57 -27.03 -3.56
N THR A 443 -15.29 -26.11 -2.91
CA THR A 443 -16.30 -26.46 -1.90
C THR A 443 -17.67 -26.91 -2.45
N ASP A 444 -17.94 -26.72 -3.74
CA ASP A 444 -19.20 -27.14 -4.38
C ASP A 444 -19.05 -28.50 -5.13
N GLU A 445 -17.82 -29.00 -5.28
CA GLU A 445 -17.48 -30.31 -5.89
C GLU A 445 -17.15 -31.42 -4.86
N GLU A 446 -17.21 -31.10 -3.56
CA GLU A 446 -17.17 -32.04 -2.42
C GLU A 446 -18.58 -32.21 -1.84
#